data_AF-A0A0D6JNX7-F1
#
_entry.id   AF-A0A0D6JNX7-F1
#
_cell.length_a   1.000
_cell.length_b   1.000
_cell.length_c   1.000
_cell.angle_alpha   90.00
_cell.angle_beta   90.00
_cell.angle_gamma   90.00
#
_symmetry.space_group_name_H-M   'P 1'
#
loop_
_entity.id
_entity.type
_entity.pdbx_description
1 polymer ?
#
loop_
_entity_poly.entity_id
_entity_poly.type
_entity_poly.pdbx_seq_one_letter_code
_entity_poly.pdbx_strand_id
1 'polypeptide(L)'
;MEFVYALSGLFAGLFLGAVAVVTALTYTPYGASLFDTAITALTGVTLQLGNLLFISALTAFAFEGLMMLGIRYPVVVPAAFAYVLTHVTVYYSCIRITDLQSEPLDPDVIIKHNPFRALVLGVPGTLLLIRVRSPARRN
;
A
#
# COMPACT_ATOMS: atom_id res chain seq x y z
N MET A 1 18.16 18.95 7.27
CA MET A 1 17.80 18.79 5.85
C MET A 1 17.28 17.38 5.54
N GLU A 2 17.67 16.33 6.28
CA GLU A 2 17.20 14.95 6.07
C GLU A 2 15.68 14.76 6.23
N PHE A 3 15.04 15.53 7.12
CA PHE A 3 13.59 15.48 7.34
C PHE A 3 12.76 15.80 6.09
N VAL A 4 13.27 16.65 5.19
CA VAL A 4 12.54 17.04 3.95
C VAL A 4 12.39 15.84 3.02
N TYR A 5 13.42 14.99 2.93
CA TYR A 5 13.38 13.78 2.11
C TYR A 5 12.47 12.70 2.70
N ALA A 6 12.48 12.55 4.03
CA ALA A 6 11.54 11.65 4.69
C ALA A 6 10.08 12.16 4.52
N LEU A 7 9.86 13.47 4.66
CA LEU A 7 8.53 14.05 4.51
C LEU A 7 8.02 13.96 3.05
N SER A 8 8.88 14.25 2.08
CA SER A 8 8.52 14.11 0.66
C SER A 8 8.27 12.64 0.29
N GLY A 9 9.08 11.71 0.81
CA GLY A 9 8.86 10.27 0.65
C GLY A 9 7.52 9.81 1.23
N LEU A 10 7.13 10.34 2.38
CA LEU A 10 5.83 10.03 3.01
C LEU A 10 4.66 10.46 2.13
N PHE A 11 4.66 11.73 1.68
CA PHE A 11 3.58 12.26 0.85
C PHE A 11 3.56 11.64 -0.55
N ALA A 12 4.71 11.45 -1.19
CA ALA A 12 4.81 10.77 -2.46
C ALA A 12 4.33 9.31 -2.36
N GLY A 13 4.71 8.61 -1.29
CA GLY A 13 4.29 7.25 -1.01
C GLY A 13 2.77 7.13 -0.85
N LEU A 14 2.17 8.02 -0.05
CA LEU A 14 0.71 8.11 0.12
C LEU A 14 -0.01 8.42 -1.20
N PHE A 15 0.49 9.38 -1.96
CA PHE A 15 -0.10 9.77 -3.24
C PHE A 15 -0.09 8.60 -4.23
N LEU A 16 1.05 7.94 -4.41
CA LEU A 16 1.15 6.78 -5.29
C LEU A 16 0.27 5.61 -4.81
N GLY A 17 0.23 5.34 -3.50
CA GLY A 17 -0.68 4.35 -2.92
C GLY A 17 -2.15 4.65 -3.23
N ALA A 18 -2.57 5.90 -3.07
CA ALA A 18 -3.92 6.34 -3.40
C ALA A 18 -4.23 6.19 -4.89
N VAL A 19 -3.30 6.59 -5.78
CA VAL A 19 -3.45 6.43 -7.23
C VAL A 19 -3.64 4.94 -7.58
N ALA A 20 -2.79 4.06 -7.05
CA ALA A 20 -2.88 2.63 -7.32
C ALA A 20 -4.23 2.04 -6.87
N VAL A 21 -4.70 2.41 -5.68
CA VAL A 21 -6.00 1.94 -5.15
C VAL A 21 -7.17 2.50 -5.96
N VAL A 22 -7.14 3.79 -6.31
CA VAL A 22 -8.18 4.38 -7.16
C VAL A 22 -8.23 3.70 -8.52
N THR A 23 -7.08 3.46 -9.16
CA THR A 23 -7.01 2.72 -10.43
C THR A 23 -7.55 1.30 -10.29
N ALA A 24 -7.21 0.58 -9.21
CA ALA A 24 -7.74 -0.76 -8.97
C ALA A 24 -9.26 -0.79 -8.76
N LEU A 25 -9.83 0.26 -8.16
CA LEU A 25 -11.27 0.39 -7.94
C LEU A 25 -12.01 0.80 -9.21
N THR A 26 -11.43 1.65 -10.05
CA THR A 26 -12.09 2.14 -11.27
C THR A 26 -11.87 1.25 -12.48
N TYR A 27 -10.82 0.41 -12.46
CA TYR A 27 -10.49 -0.47 -13.58
C TYR A 27 -10.39 -1.93 -13.15
N THR A 28 -11.30 -2.73 -13.70
CA THR A 28 -11.28 -4.19 -13.58
C THR A 28 -10.82 -4.79 -14.90
N PRO A 29 -9.71 -5.55 -14.92
CA PRO A 29 -9.29 -6.25 -16.13
C PRO A 29 -10.26 -7.39 -16.43
N TYR A 30 -10.87 -7.38 -17.62
CA TYR A 30 -11.86 -8.39 -18.05
C TYR A 30 -11.25 -9.50 -18.92
N GLY A 31 -9.95 -9.43 -19.25
CA GLY A 31 -9.27 -10.42 -20.07
C GLY A 31 -7.75 -10.27 -20.08
N ALA A 32 -7.09 -11.04 -20.97
CA ALA A 32 -5.63 -11.03 -21.14
C ALA A 32 -5.17 -10.06 -22.24
N SER A 33 -5.91 -8.98 -22.48
CA SER A 33 -5.51 -8.00 -23.50
C SER A 33 -4.21 -7.30 -23.07
N LEU A 34 -3.44 -6.81 -24.05
CA LEU A 34 -2.23 -6.02 -23.78
C LEU A 34 -2.54 -4.78 -22.92
N PHE A 35 -3.71 -4.18 -23.12
CA PHE A 35 -4.17 -3.02 -22.37
C PHE A 35 -4.49 -3.37 -20.91
N ASP A 36 -5.23 -4.45 -20.67
CA ASP A 36 -5.52 -4.95 -19.32
C ASP A 36 -4.23 -5.28 -18.55
N THR A 37 -3.29 -5.92 -19.24
CA THR A 37 -1.99 -6.29 -18.69
C THR A 37 -1.17 -5.05 -18.34
N ALA A 38 -1.15 -4.05 -19.23
CA ALA A 38 -0.43 -2.79 -19.00
C ALA A 38 -0.99 -2.02 -17.80
N ILE A 39 -2.30 -1.92 -17.66
CA ILE A 39 -2.93 -1.23 -16.51
C ILE A 39 -2.63 -1.99 -15.22
N THR A 40 -2.77 -3.32 -15.22
CA THR A 40 -2.48 -4.14 -14.04
C THR A 40 -1.01 -4.00 -13.61
N ALA A 41 -0.08 -4.03 -14.57
CA ALA A 41 1.34 -3.82 -14.30
C ALA A 41 1.62 -2.42 -13.76
N LEU A 42 1.01 -1.38 -14.34
CA LEU A 42 1.13 0.00 -13.87
C LEU A 42 0.63 0.13 -12.43
N THR A 43 -0.57 -0.36 -12.13
CA THR A 43 -1.12 -0.38 -10.76
C THR A 43 -0.19 -1.09 -9.79
N GLY A 44 0.37 -2.24 -10.17
CA GLY A 44 1.33 -2.99 -9.36
C GLY A 44 2.63 -2.20 -9.08
N VAL A 45 3.23 -1.60 -10.11
CA VAL A 45 4.45 -0.79 -9.97
C VAL A 45 4.19 0.45 -9.13
N THR A 46 3.09 1.15 -9.37
CA THR A 46 2.70 2.34 -8.60
C THR A 46 2.53 1.99 -7.12
N LEU A 47 1.89 0.86 -6.81
CA LEU A 47 1.73 0.38 -5.43
C LEU A 47 3.07 0.02 -4.79
N GLN A 48 3.96 -0.65 -5.53
CA GLN A 48 5.30 -1.00 -5.05
C GLN A 48 6.13 0.23 -4.70
N LEU A 49 6.17 1.21 -5.60
CA LEU A 49 6.88 2.47 -5.39
C LEU A 49 6.26 3.28 -4.24
N GLY A 50 4.93 3.34 -4.17
CA GLY A 50 4.21 4.02 -3.09
C GLY A 50 4.55 3.45 -1.71
N ASN A 51 4.48 2.12 -1.57
CA ASN A 51 4.83 1.41 -0.35
C ASN A 51 6.30 1.60 0.02
N LEU A 52 7.23 1.50 -0.95
CA LEU A 52 8.65 1.69 -0.72
C LEU A 52 8.96 3.09 -0.15
N LEU A 53 8.44 4.14 -0.79
CA LEU A 53 8.68 5.52 -0.36
C LEU A 53 8.09 5.79 1.03
N PHE A 54 6.86 5.32 1.27
CA PHE A 54 6.19 5.50 2.55
C PHE A 54 6.89 4.77 3.70
N ILE A 55 7.21 3.49 3.52
CA ILE A 55 7.88 2.68 4.56
C ILE A 55 9.30 3.18 4.82
N SER A 56 10.03 3.58 3.77
CA SER A 56 11.38 4.16 3.92
C SER A 56 11.33 5.47 4.71
N ALA A 57 10.34 6.33 4.44
CA ALA A 57 10.12 7.56 5.18
C ALA A 57 9.77 7.32 6.65
N LEU A 58 8.83 6.40 6.95
CA LEU A 58 8.49 6.02 8.31
C LEU A 58 9.69 5.43 9.07
N THR A 59 10.48 4.60 8.39
CA THR A 59 11.69 4.02 8.98
C THR A 59 12.71 5.11 9.30
N ALA A 60 12.91 6.07 8.40
CA ALA A 60 13.77 7.22 8.65
C ALA A 60 13.30 8.01 9.88
N PHE A 61 12.00 8.31 9.99
CA PHE A 61 11.46 9.01 11.18
C PHE A 61 11.64 8.22 12.48
N ALA A 62 11.40 6.90 12.44
CA ALA A 62 11.53 6.06 13.63
C ALA A 62 12.98 6.00 14.13
N PHE A 63 13.95 5.83 13.23
CA PHE A 63 15.37 5.76 13.59
C PHE A 63 15.97 7.12 13.95
N GLU A 64 15.48 8.20 13.34
CA GLU A 64 15.81 9.57 13.76
C GLU A 64 15.30 9.83 15.20
N GLY A 65 14.08 9.39 15.52
CA GLY A 65 13.55 9.44 16.88
C GLY A 65 14.40 8.65 17.89
N LEU A 66 14.88 7.46 17.50
CA LEU A 66 15.82 6.68 18.32
C LEU A 66 17.16 7.41 18.52
N MET A 67 17.65 8.08 17.48
CA MET A 67 18.87 8.88 17.55
C MET A 67 18.73 10.06 18.52
N MET A 68 17.56 10.72 18.55
CA MET A 68 17.24 11.78 19.52
C MET A 68 17.24 11.26 20.97
N LEU A 69 16.94 9.98 21.18
CA LEU A 69 17.03 9.29 22.48
C LEU A 69 18.45 8.78 22.79
N GLY A 70 19.43 9.07 21.94
CA GLY A 70 20.83 8.66 22.10
C GLY A 70 21.15 7.25 21.58
N ILE A 71 20.19 6.54 20.98
CA ILE A 71 20.39 5.19 20.44
C ILE A 71 20.77 5.30 18.96
N ARG A 72 21.99 4.88 18.61
CA ARG A 72 22.50 4.95 17.23
C ARG A 72 22.65 3.54 16.65
N TYR A 73 22.13 3.37 15.45
CA TYR A 73 22.31 2.15 14.67
C TYR A 73 23.14 2.44 13.41
N PRO A 74 23.92 1.48 12.93
CA PRO A 74 24.55 1.60 11.61
C PRO A 74 23.47 1.60 10.53
N VAL A 75 23.69 2.34 9.44
CA VAL A 75 22.72 2.56 8.33
C VAL A 75 22.15 1.27 7.74
N VAL A 76 22.91 0.17 7.80
CA VAL A 76 22.44 -1.14 7.34
C VAL A 76 21.19 -1.64 8.08
N VAL A 77 21.02 -1.28 9.36
CA VAL A 77 19.88 -1.72 10.18
C VAL A 77 18.56 -1.06 9.73
N PRO A 78 18.42 0.28 9.66
CA PRO A 78 17.21 0.89 9.12
C PRO A 78 16.98 0.52 7.66
N ALA A 79 18.02 0.35 6.84
CA ALA A 79 17.88 -0.08 5.45
C ALA A 79 17.29 -1.49 5.33
N ALA A 80 17.83 -2.46 6.10
CA ALA A 80 17.31 -3.83 6.12
C ALA A 80 15.87 -3.88 6.67
N PHE A 81 15.59 -3.10 7.73
CA PHE A 81 14.26 -3.00 8.30
C PHE A 81 13.24 -2.45 7.28
N ALA A 82 13.56 -1.34 6.62
CA ALA A 82 12.73 -0.75 5.57
C ALA A 82 12.52 -1.73 4.40
N TYR A 83 13.56 -2.46 3.99
CA TYR A 83 13.49 -3.45 2.91
C TYR A 83 12.51 -4.59 3.23
N VAL A 84 12.65 -5.20 4.40
CA VAL A 84 11.78 -6.31 4.85
C VAL A 84 10.33 -5.83 4.99
N LEU A 85 10.12 -4.69 5.65
CA LEU A 85 8.78 -4.14 5.80
C LEU A 85 8.14 -3.77 4.47
N THR A 86 8.93 -3.24 3.53
CA THR A 86 8.42 -2.92 2.18
C THR A 86 7.95 -4.19 1.48
N HIS A 87 8.71 -5.27 1.51
CA HIS A 87 8.32 -6.53 0.87
C HIS A 87 7.06 -7.13 1.48
N VAL A 88 6.97 -7.14 2.82
CA VAL A 88 5.77 -7.62 3.52
C VAL A 88 4.56 -6.75 3.15
N THR A 89 4.72 -5.43 3.17
CA THR A 89 3.64 -4.50 2.86
C THR A 89 3.18 -4.65 1.42
N VAL A 90 4.12 -4.70 0.46
CA VAL A 90 3.83 -4.93 -0.95
C VAL A 90 3.07 -6.23 -1.16
N TYR A 91 3.52 -7.33 -0.56
CA TYR A 91 2.86 -8.63 -0.67
C TYR A 91 1.39 -8.56 -0.25
N TYR A 92 1.11 -8.00 0.93
CA TYR A 92 -0.26 -7.86 1.42
C TYR A 92 -1.08 -6.85 0.60
N SER A 93 -0.47 -5.75 0.15
CA SER A 93 -1.14 -4.78 -0.71
C SER A 93 -1.55 -5.39 -2.05
N CYS A 94 -0.69 -6.23 -2.65
CA CYS A 94 -1.00 -6.92 -3.91
C CYS A 94 -2.18 -7.88 -3.75
N ILE A 95 -2.16 -8.76 -2.74
CA ILE A 95 -3.30 -9.65 -2.43
C ILE A 95 -4.58 -8.84 -2.32
N ARG A 96 -4.52 -7.71 -1.62
CA ARG A 96 -5.71 -6.90 -1.36
C ARG A 96 -6.22 -6.16 -2.58
N ILE A 97 -5.35 -5.68 -3.46
CA ILE A 97 -5.76 -5.12 -4.75
C ILE A 97 -6.39 -6.20 -5.62
N THR A 98 -5.83 -7.42 -5.64
CA THR A 98 -6.44 -8.55 -6.36
C THR A 98 -7.83 -8.88 -5.82
N ASP A 99 -8.03 -8.88 -4.49
CA ASP A 99 -9.36 -9.02 -3.89
C ASP A 99 -10.31 -7.91 -4.39
N LEU A 100 -9.86 -6.65 -4.38
CA LEU A 100 -10.67 -5.51 -4.84
C LEU A 100 -11.07 -5.62 -6.31
N GLN A 101 -10.18 -6.15 -7.15
CA GLN A 101 -10.46 -6.37 -8.57
C GLN A 101 -11.36 -7.59 -8.81
N SER A 102 -11.51 -8.51 -7.84
CA SER A 102 -12.41 -9.66 -7.96
C SER A 102 -13.88 -9.33 -7.63
N GLU A 103 -14.13 -8.27 -6.87
CA GLU A 103 -15.47 -7.76 -6.52
C GLU A 103 -15.60 -6.27 -6.92
N PRO A 104 -15.57 -5.95 -8.22
CA PRO A 104 -15.56 -4.57 -8.67
C PRO A 104 -16.93 -3.91 -8.42
N LEU A 105 -16.93 -2.85 -7.61
CA LEU A 105 -18.01 -1.86 -7.50
C LEU A 105 -19.43 -2.45 -7.58
N ASP A 106 -19.76 -3.43 -6.74
CA ASP A 106 -21.16 -3.74 -6.45
C ASP A 106 -21.71 -2.61 -5.56
N PRO A 107 -22.55 -1.70 -6.08
CA PRO A 107 -23.04 -0.55 -5.32
C PRO A 107 -23.81 -0.98 -4.06
N ASP A 108 -24.37 -2.19 -4.03
CA ASP A 108 -25.08 -2.73 -2.87
C ASP A 108 -24.14 -3.19 -1.74
N VAL A 109 -22.87 -3.50 -2.05
CA VAL A 109 -21.85 -3.94 -1.08
C VAL A 109 -21.05 -2.75 -0.53
N ILE A 110 -20.69 -1.79 -1.38
CA ILE A 110 -19.83 -0.65 -1.02
C ILE A 110 -20.60 0.46 -0.28
N ILE A 111 -21.81 0.80 -0.73
CA ILE A 111 -22.61 1.89 -0.13
C ILE A 111 -23.21 1.49 1.23
N LYS A 112 -23.43 0.19 1.44
CA LYS A 112 -24.11 -0.32 2.65
C LYS A 112 -23.18 -0.61 3.83
N HIS A 113 -21.85 -0.70 3.63
CA HIS A 113 -20.93 -1.16 4.69
C HIS A 113 -19.84 -0.20 5.19
N ASN A 114 -19.33 0.77 4.40
CA ASN A 114 -18.70 2.03 4.86
C ASN A 114 -17.86 2.70 3.75
N PRO A 115 -18.16 3.95 3.35
CA PRO A 115 -17.33 4.71 2.39
C PRO A 115 -15.91 4.99 2.91
N PHE A 116 -15.71 5.05 4.23
CA PHE A 116 -14.40 5.23 4.87
C PHE A 116 -13.45 4.05 4.65
N ARG A 117 -13.95 2.85 4.34
CA ARG A 117 -13.10 1.67 4.15
C ARG A 117 -12.27 1.78 2.87
N ALA A 118 -12.82 2.40 1.82
CA ALA A 118 -12.10 2.70 0.57
C ALA A 118 -10.97 3.72 0.76
N LEU A 119 -11.22 4.75 1.59
CA LEU A 119 -10.22 5.76 1.94
C LEU A 119 -9.09 5.16 2.79
N VAL A 120 -9.43 4.29 3.75
CA VAL A 120 -8.45 3.56 4.56
C VAL A 120 -7.60 2.67 3.64
N LEU A 121 -8.19 1.90 2.72
CA LEU A 121 -7.45 1.03 1.78
C LEU A 121 -6.35 1.76 0.97
N GLY A 122 -6.46 3.08 0.74
CA GLY A 122 -5.47 3.90 0.05
C GLY A 122 -4.21 4.24 0.87
N VAL A 123 -4.22 4.03 2.19
CA VAL A 123 -3.07 4.32 3.06
C VAL A 123 -2.12 3.11 3.07
N PRO A 124 -0.86 3.25 2.61
CA PRO A 124 0.14 2.19 2.69
C PRO A 124 0.21 1.59 4.11
N GLY A 125 0.04 0.28 4.23
CA GLY A 125 0.08 -0.45 5.51
C GLY A 125 -1.25 -0.59 6.27
N THR A 126 -2.28 0.21 5.99
CA THR A 126 -3.63 -0.06 6.59
C THR A 126 -4.31 -1.29 6.00
N LEU A 127 -3.89 -1.70 4.80
CA LEU A 127 -4.25 -2.97 4.17
C LEU A 127 -3.88 -4.17 5.06
N LEU A 128 -2.91 -4.02 5.97
CA LEU A 128 -2.53 -5.04 6.97
C LEU A 128 -3.51 -5.10 8.16
N LEU A 129 -4.22 -4.01 8.45
CA LEU A 129 -5.05 -3.86 9.65
C LEU A 129 -6.52 -4.23 9.43
N ILE A 130 -6.95 -4.37 8.17
CA ILE A 130 -8.32 -4.75 7.85
C ILE A 130 -8.40 -6.28 7.83
N ARG A 131 -9.08 -6.85 8.83
CA ARG A 131 -9.35 -8.29 8.95
C ARG A 131 -9.90 -8.85 7.64
N VAL A 132 -9.13 -9.73 6.99
CA VAL A 132 -9.59 -10.55 5.87
C VAL A 132 -10.66 -11.49 6.44
N ARG A 133 -11.92 -11.30 6.04
CA ARG A 133 -12.96 -12.27 6.34
C ARG A 133 -12.70 -13.46 5.43
N SER A 134 -12.35 -14.60 6.02
CA SER A 134 -12.17 -15.86 5.29
C SER A 134 -13.42 -16.10 4.43
N PRO A 135 -13.28 -16.51 3.15
CA PRO A 135 -14.43 -16.75 2.30
C PRO A 135 -15.32 -17.77 3.01
N ALA A 136 -16.55 -17.36 3.30
CA ALA A 136 -17.53 -18.23 3.91
C ALA A 136 -17.69 -19.44 2.98
N ARG A 137 -17.28 -20.61 3.46
CA ARG A 137 -17.47 -21.91 2.83
C ARG A 137 -18.97 -22.04 2.54
N ARG A 138 -19.38 -21.77 1.30
CA ARG A 138 -20.72 -22.14 0.81
C ARG A 138 -20.76 -23.66 0.77
N ASN A 139 -21.38 -24.25 1.79
CA ASN A 139 -21.94 -25.59 1.71
C ASN A 139 -23.27 -25.52 0.98
#